data_AF-A0A936BN65-F1
#
_entry.id   AF-A0A936BN65-F1
#
_cell.length_a   1.000
_cell.length_b   1.000
_cell.length_c   1.000
_cell.angle_alpha   90.00
_cell.angle_beta   90.00
_cell.angle_gamma   90.00
#
_symmetry.space_group_name_H-M   'P 1'
#
loop_
_entity.id
_entity.type
_entity.pdbx_description
1 polymer ?
#
loop_
_entity_poly.entity_id
_entity_poly.type
_entity_poly.pdbx_seq_one_letter_code
_entity_poly.pdbx_strand_id
1 'polypeptide(L)'
;MGAGAVKEIDIARRLMHHAVTHGIIPKKLDDRLVTVKDPRILTYSEAELREVQAQVKDPNFRIFADRERITVFNHEKFVVGTDIQAIFDQLGVTEASHAFYLGKELAKARLAVALGKTYRQEGALSFGYLTPEEDPNREHFRPTQRKARPAD
;
A
#
# COMPACT_ATOMS: atom_id res chain seq x y z
N MET A 1 19.26 19.92 -1.23
CA MET A 1 18.31 20.06 -2.35
C MET A 1 18.83 19.58 -3.71
N GLY A 2 20.14 19.33 -3.93
CA GLY A 2 20.66 18.93 -5.26
C GLY A 2 20.76 17.43 -5.58
N ALA A 3 20.78 16.54 -4.59
CA ALA A 3 21.06 15.11 -4.82
C ALA A 3 19.97 14.37 -5.62
N GLY A 4 18.69 14.76 -5.47
CA GLY A 4 17.58 14.16 -6.21
C GLY A 4 17.62 14.48 -7.70
N ALA A 5 17.84 15.76 -8.05
CA ALA A 5 17.88 16.23 -9.44
C ALA A 5 19.04 15.62 -10.24
N VAL A 6 20.21 15.43 -9.62
CA VAL A 6 21.36 14.76 -10.28
C VAL A 6 21.04 13.30 -10.58
N LYS A 7 20.43 12.58 -9.64
CA LYS A 7 20.05 11.17 -9.80
C LYS A 7 18.99 11.00 -10.88
N GLU A 8 18.01 11.91 -10.95
CA GLU A 8 16.98 11.94 -11.99
C GLU A 8 17.58 12.14 -13.40
N ILE A 9 18.47 13.13 -13.55
CA ILE A 9 19.12 13.44 -14.84
C ILE A 9 20.00 12.28 -15.31
N ASP A 10 20.75 11.61 -14.42
CA ASP A 10 21.56 10.45 -14.83
C ASP A 10 20.69 9.29 -15.34
N ILE A 11 19.57 9.00 -14.65
CA ILE A 11 18.62 7.96 -15.09
C ILE A 11 18.01 8.32 -16.44
N ALA A 12 17.53 9.56 -16.61
CA ALA A 12 16.97 10.04 -17.86
C ALA A 12 17.97 9.97 -19.03
N ARG A 13 19.23 10.38 -18.80
CA ARG A 13 20.30 10.33 -19.80
C ARG A 13 20.57 8.89 -20.26
N ARG A 14 20.66 7.93 -19.34
CA ARG A 14 20.88 6.51 -19.67
C ARG A 14 19.72 5.92 -20.47
N LEU A 15 18.48 6.23 -20.10
CA LEU A 15 17.28 5.81 -20.81
C LEU A 15 17.25 6.33 -22.25
N MET A 16 17.52 7.62 -22.44
CA MET A 16 17.55 8.25 -23.76
C MET A 16 18.67 7.70 -24.63
N HIS A 17 19.88 7.51 -24.08
CA HIS A 17 20.98 6.87 -24.80
C HIS A 17 20.60 5.48 -25.30
N HIS A 18 20.04 4.63 -24.42
CA HIS A 18 19.58 3.29 -24.80
C HIS A 18 18.52 3.33 -25.92
N ALA A 19 17.54 4.23 -25.80
CA ALA A 19 16.48 4.39 -26.79
C ALA A 19 17.00 4.81 -28.16
N VAL A 20 17.91 5.78 -28.21
CA VAL A 20 18.56 6.25 -29.44
C VAL A 20 19.41 5.15 -30.08
N THR A 21 20.24 4.44 -29.30
CA THR A 21 21.11 3.37 -29.82
C THR A 21 20.31 2.24 -30.47
N HIS A 22 19.11 1.93 -29.97
CA HIS A 22 18.29 0.82 -30.46
C HIS A 22 17.13 1.26 -31.35
N GLY A 23 16.97 2.57 -31.63
CA GLY A 23 15.88 3.09 -32.45
C GLY A 23 14.48 2.87 -31.88
N ILE A 24 14.35 2.81 -30.55
CA ILE A 24 13.08 2.55 -29.86
C ILE A 24 12.60 3.79 -29.09
N ILE A 25 11.30 3.86 -28.83
CA ILE A 25 10.72 4.92 -27.99
C ILE A 25 11.04 4.62 -26.52
N PRO A 26 11.47 5.61 -25.70
CA PRO A 26 11.81 5.43 -24.29
C PRO A 26 10.56 5.30 -23.39
N LYS A 27 9.64 4.41 -23.74
CA LYS A 27 8.37 4.18 -23.02
C LYS A 27 8.39 2.81 -22.38
N LYS A 28 8.13 2.73 -21.07
CA LYS A 28 8.14 1.49 -20.25
C LYS A 28 9.48 0.74 -20.24
N LEU A 29 10.59 1.44 -20.51
CA LEU A 29 11.93 0.86 -20.41
C LEU A 29 12.38 0.71 -18.95
N ASP A 30 11.94 1.61 -18.07
CA ASP A 30 12.34 1.68 -16.67
C ASP A 30 11.32 2.51 -15.88
N ASP A 31 10.94 2.03 -14.69
CA ASP A 31 9.94 2.66 -13.83
C ASP A 31 10.56 3.62 -12.80
N ARG A 32 11.89 3.78 -12.76
CA ARG A 32 12.58 4.67 -11.81
C ARG A 32 12.20 6.14 -11.96
N LEU A 33 11.73 6.58 -13.12
CA LEU A 33 11.20 7.94 -13.31
C LEU A 33 9.69 8.05 -13.03
N VAL A 34 9.03 6.96 -12.62
CA VAL A 34 7.59 6.94 -12.31
C VAL A 34 7.37 7.30 -10.84
N THR A 35 7.29 8.60 -10.56
CA THR A 35 7.21 9.08 -9.18
C THR A 35 5.76 9.13 -8.65
N VAL A 36 4.81 9.64 -9.43
CA VAL A 36 3.49 10.05 -8.91
C VAL A 36 2.39 9.00 -9.12
N LYS A 37 2.26 8.39 -10.31
CA LYS A 37 1.21 7.41 -10.62
C LYS A 37 1.81 6.12 -11.13
N ASP A 38 1.39 4.97 -10.60
CA ASP A 38 1.88 3.69 -11.12
C ASP A 38 1.24 3.38 -12.49
N PRO A 39 1.98 2.73 -13.41
CA PRO A 39 1.48 2.45 -14.75
C PRO A 39 0.37 1.39 -14.76
N ARG A 40 0.38 0.52 -13.75
CA ARG A 40 -0.70 -0.42 -13.42
C ARG A 40 -0.81 -0.48 -11.91
N ILE A 41 -2.05 -0.55 -11.42
CA ILE A 41 -2.36 -0.70 -10.00
C ILE A 41 -2.95 -2.10 -9.84
N LEU A 42 -2.51 -2.84 -8.82
CA LEU A 42 -3.13 -4.11 -8.46
C LEU A 42 -4.49 -3.81 -7.81
N THR A 43 -5.55 -4.34 -8.39
CA THR A 43 -6.92 -4.15 -7.92
C THR A 43 -7.59 -5.50 -7.77
N TYR A 44 -8.34 -5.67 -6.68
CA TYR A 44 -9.21 -6.82 -6.44
C TYR A 44 -10.65 -6.34 -6.43
N SER A 45 -11.54 -7.12 -7.03
CA SER A 45 -12.98 -6.93 -6.89
C SER A 45 -13.43 -7.28 -5.47
N GLU A 46 -14.57 -6.74 -5.06
CA GLU A 46 -15.15 -7.08 -3.76
C GLU A 46 -15.44 -8.59 -3.63
N ALA A 47 -15.86 -9.24 -4.72
CA ALA A 47 -16.11 -10.68 -4.75
C ALA A 47 -14.83 -11.48 -4.43
N GLU A 48 -13.70 -11.16 -5.09
CA GLU A 48 -12.41 -11.78 -4.82
C GLU A 48 -11.98 -11.54 -3.36
N LEU A 49 -12.16 -10.33 -2.84
CA LEU A 49 -11.82 -10.02 -1.44
C LEU A 49 -12.70 -10.77 -0.44
N ARG A 50 -13.97 -11.03 -0.76
CA ARG A 50 -14.85 -11.87 0.07
C ARG A 50 -14.44 -13.34 0.04
N GLU A 51 -13.97 -13.85 -1.09
CA GLU A 51 -13.39 -15.20 -1.18
C GLU A 51 -12.12 -15.32 -0.35
N VAL A 52 -11.28 -14.28 -0.33
CA VAL A 52 -10.12 -14.21 0.57
C VAL A 52 -10.58 -14.17 2.02
N GLN A 53 -11.57 -13.32 2.37
CA GLN A 53 -12.09 -13.20 3.72
C GLN A 53 -12.62 -14.54 4.25
N ALA A 54 -13.34 -15.31 3.44
CA ALA A 54 -13.91 -16.60 3.82
C ALA A 54 -12.85 -17.61 4.32
N GLN A 55 -11.59 -17.42 3.95
CA GLN A 55 -10.48 -18.27 4.36
C GLN A 55 -9.75 -17.75 5.62
N VAL A 56 -10.05 -16.52 6.05
CA VAL A 56 -9.45 -15.90 7.24
C VAL A 56 -10.13 -16.42 8.51
N LYS A 57 -9.32 -16.88 9.46
CA LYS A 57 -9.79 -17.40 10.77
C LYS A 57 -9.29 -16.60 11.97
N ASP A 58 -8.32 -15.72 11.75
CA ASP A 58 -7.68 -14.91 12.78
C ASP A 58 -8.33 -13.51 12.87
N PRO A 59 -8.16 -12.81 14.01
CA PRO A 59 -8.77 -11.49 14.19
C PRO A 59 -8.00 -10.35 13.50
N ASN A 60 -6.90 -10.63 12.79
CA ASN A 60 -6.05 -9.57 12.25
C ASN A 60 -6.68 -8.93 11.02
N PHE A 61 -6.70 -7.61 11.02
CA PHE A 61 -7.20 -6.84 9.89
C PHE A 61 -6.21 -6.87 8.73
N ARG A 62 -6.76 -7.16 7.56
CA ARG A 62 -6.11 -7.08 6.25
C ARG A 62 -6.65 -5.86 5.54
N ILE A 63 -5.77 -5.06 4.96
CA ILE A 63 -6.12 -3.84 4.25
C ILE A 63 -5.81 -4.03 2.77
N PHE A 64 -6.76 -3.67 1.93
CA PHE A 64 -6.62 -3.59 0.49
C PHE A 64 -7.03 -2.20 0.03
N ALA A 65 -6.39 -1.71 -1.01
CA ALA A 65 -6.78 -0.46 -1.65
C ALA A 65 -6.76 -0.65 -3.15
N ASP A 66 -7.85 -0.27 -3.80
CA ASP A 66 -7.94 -0.21 -5.25
C ASP A 66 -7.83 1.26 -5.72
N ARG A 67 -8.36 1.58 -6.91
CA ARG A 67 -8.31 2.95 -7.46
C ARG A 67 -9.29 3.92 -6.81
N GLU A 68 -10.33 3.40 -6.17
CA GLU A 68 -11.48 4.19 -5.72
C GLU A 68 -11.66 4.08 -4.22
N ARG A 69 -11.37 2.92 -3.63
CA ARG A 69 -11.80 2.55 -2.29
C ARG A 69 -10.73 1.76 -1.54
N ILE A 70 -10.89 1.76 -0.21
CA ILE A 70 -10.14 0.96 0.74
C ILE A 70 -11.09 -0.09 1.29
N THR A 71 -10.63 -1.33 1.34
CA THR A 71 -11.35 -2.47 1.93
C THR A 71 -10.53 -3.01 3.08
N VAL A 72 -11.15 -3.15 4.25
CA VAL A 72 -10.53 -3.67 5.47
C VAL A 72 -11.37 -4.81 6.02
N PHE A 73 -10.75 -5.95 6.27
CA PHE A 73 -11.47 -7.10 6.82
C PHE A 73 -10.63 -8.01 7.71
N ASN A 74 -11.32 -8.74 8.57
CA ASN A 74 -10.81 -9.93 9.26
C ASN A 74 -11.88 -11.04 9.15
N HIS A 75 -11.81 -12.09 9.99
CA HIS A 75 -12.81 -13.16 9.98
C HIS A 75 -14.24 -12.71 10.36
N GLU A 76 -14.41 -11.55 11.00
CA GLU A 76 -15.70 -11.08 11.53
C GLU A 76 -16.26 -9.89 10.73
N LYS A 77 -15.41 -8.93 10.38
CA LYS A 77 -15.81 -7.65 9.78
C LYS A 77 -15.32 -7.53 8.35
N PHE A 78 -16.11 -6.88 7.50
CA PHE A 78 -15.75 -6.48 6.14
C PHE A 78 -16.23 -5.05 5.90
N VAL A 79 -15.30 -4.09 5.89
CA VAL A 79 -15.59 -2.66 5.79
C VAL A 79 -15.00 -2.12 4.49
N VAL A 80 -15.81 -1.39 3.73
CA VAL A 80 -15.39 -0.76 2.47
C VAL A 80 -15.71 0.73 2.54
N GLY A 81 -14.78 1.58 2.10
CA GLY A 81 -15.02 3.03 2.06
C GLY A 81 -13.87 3.84 1.48
N THR A 82 -14.01 5.16 1.54
CA THR A 82 -12.99 6.12 1.10
C THR A 82 -12.49 7.04 2.22
N ASP A 83 -13.31 7.18 3.27
CA ASP A 83 -12.97 7.94 4.47
C ASP A 83 -12.35 7.01 5.52
N ILE A 84 -11.07 7.25 5.83
CA ILE A 84 -10.32 6.42 6.76
C ILE A 84 -10.79 6.55 8.21
N GLN A 85 -11.39 7.69 8.60
CA GLN A 85 -11.95 7.85 9.95
C GLN A 85 -13.19 6.97 10.10
N ALA A 86 -14.14 7.07 9.16
CA ALA A 86 -15.34 6.25 9.15
C ALA A 86 -15.04 4.74 9.03
N ILE A 87 -14.00 4.36 8.29
CA ILE A 87 -13.53 2.97 8.25
C ILE A 87 -13.01 2.56 9.62
N PHE A 88 -12.10 3.34 10.21
CA PHE A 88 -11.45 3.05 11.49
C PHE A 88 -12.49 2.87 12.62
N ASP A 89 -13.48 3.75 12.69
CA ASP A 89 -14.56 3.69 13.69
C ASP A 89 -15.32 2.36 13.63
N GLN A 90 -15.58 1.84 12.42
CA GLN A 90 -16.26 0.56 12.23
C GLN A 90 -15.40 -0.65 12.66
N LEU A 91 -14.08 -0.54 12.65
CA LEU A 91 -13.18 -1.61 13.07
C LEU A 91 -13.30 -1.88 14.59
N GLY A 92 -13.66 -0.87 15.39
CA GLY A 92 -13.90 -1.02 16.82
C GLY A 92 -12.65 -1.42 17.61
N VAL A 93 -11.48 -0.91 17.23
CA VAL A 93 -10.20 -1.25 17.87
C VAL A 93 -9.98 -0.38 19.10
N THR A 94 -9.79 -1.03 20.25
CA THR A 94 -9.63 -0.35 21.54
C THR A 94 -8.19 -0.33 22.06
N GLU A 95 -7.34 -1.25 21.58
CA GLU A 95 -5.95 -1.33 22.00
C GLU A 95 -5.10 -0.28 21.24
N ALA A 96 -4.34 0.53 21.98
CA ALA A 96 -3.67 1.71 21.45
C ALA A 96 -2.61 1.39 20.39
N SER A 97 -1.83 0.31 20.56
CA SER A 97 -0.81 -0.08 19.59
C SER A 97 -1.43 -0.55 18.27
N HIS A 98 -2.52 -1.29 18.34
CA HIS A 98 -3.28 -1.75 17.18
C HIS A 98 -4.03 -0.60 16.49
N ALA A 99 -4.60 0.32 17.27
CA ALA A 99 -5.22 1.53 16.76
C ALA A 99 -4.21 2.40 15.98
N PHE A 100 -3.03 2.62 16.56
CA PHE A 100 -1.94 3.35 15.90
C PHE A 100 -1.49 2.66 14.61
N TYR A 101 -1.29 1.35 14.67
CA TYR A 101 -0.90 0.54 13.52
C TYR A 101 -1.89 0.69 12.35
N LEU A 102 -3.18 0.50 12.62
CA LEU A 102 -4.23 0.62 11.62
C LEU A 102 -4.34 2.04 11.08
N GLY A 103 -4.26 3.06 11.94
CA GLY A 103 -4.25 4.46 11.50
C GLY A 103 -3.12 4.76 10.51
N LYS A 104 -1.90 4.29 10.80
CA LYS A 104 -0.74 4.42 9.91
C LYS A 104 -0.99 3.75 8.55
N GLU A 105 -1.47 2.51 8.57
CA GLU A 105 -1.71 1.76 7.33
C GLU A 105 -2.90 2.31 6.52
N LEU A 106 -3.97 2.77 7.17
CA LEU A 106 -5.11 3.43 6.53
C LEU A 106 -4.70 4.75 5.87
N ALA A 107 -3.88 5.57 6.55
CA ALA A 107 -3.35 6.80 5.96
C ALA A 107 -2.51 6.51 4.70
N LYS A 108 -1.67 5.46 4.74
CA LYS A 108 -0.89 5.00 3.58
C LYS A 108 -1.79 4.50 2.45
N ALA A 109 -2.83 3.72 2.76
CA ALA A 109 -3.81 3.25 1.79
C ALA A 109 -4.56 4.43 1.12
N ARG A 110 -4.99 5.42 1.90
CA ARG A 110 -5.66 6.63 1.38
C ARG A 110 -4.77 7.44 0.45
N LEU A 111 -3.49 7.55 0.79
CA LEU A 111 -2.50 8.20 -0.06
C LEU A 111 -2.28 7.41 -1.36
N ALA A 112 -2.25 6.08 -1.28
CA ALA A 112 -2.13 5.23 -2.46
C ALA A 112 -3.32 5.40 -3.42
N VAL A 113 -4.55 5.41 -2.90
CA VAL A 113 -5.76 5.72 -3.68
C VAL A 113 -5.66 7.10 -4.34
N ALA A 114 -5.29 8.14 -3.56
CA ALA A 114 -5.17 9.52 -4.06
C ALA A 114 -4.18 9.65 -5.23
N LEU A 115 -3.05 8.95 -5.13
CA LEU A 115 -1.96 9.02 -6.08
C LEU A 115 -2.06 7.97 -7.19
N GLY A 116 -3.02 7.05 -7.13
CA GLY A 116 -3.06 5.90 -8.03
C GLY A 116 -1.78 5.05 -7.93
N LYS A 117 -1.39 4.72 -6.69
CA LYS A 117 -0.27 3.84 -6.37
C LYS A 117 -0.77 2.47 -5.95
N THR A 118 0.06 1.45 -6.18
CA THR A 118 -0.17 0.13 -5.63
C THR A 118 0.11 0.14 -4.14
N TYR A 119 -0.94 -0.04 -3.33
CA TYR A 119 -0.80 -0.22 -1.89
C TYR A 119 -0.31 -1.64 -1.58
N ARG A 120 0.64 -1.74 -0.65
CA ARG A 120 1.07 -2.99 -0.01
C ARG A 120 1.12 -2.78 1.50
N GLN A 121 0.40 -3.60 2.25
CA GLN A 121 0.47 -3.59 3.71
C GLN A 121 1.89 -3.91 4.16
N GLU A 122 2.38 -3.23 5.21
CA GLU A 122 3.78 -3.23 5.66
C GLU A 122 4.84 -2.72 4.64
N GLY A 123 4.54 -2.69 3.35
CA GLY A 123 5.44 -2.19 2.30
C GLY A 123 5.47 -0.67 2.18
N ALA A 124 6.56 -0.15 1.61
CA ALA A 124 6.63 1.24 1.19
C ALA A 124 5.81 1.49 -0.09
N LEU A 125 5.34 2.71 -0.30
CA LEU A 125 4.84 3.13 -1.62
C LEU A 125 6.04 3.35 -2.55
N SER A 126 5.89 2.94 -3.81
CA SER A 126 6.93 3.16 -4.82
C SER A 126 6.87 4.59 -5.35
N PHE A 127 7.99 5.30 -5.27
CA PHE A 127 8.21 6.64 -5.81
C PHE A 127 9.34 6.66 -6.85
N GLY A 128 9.58 5.52 -7.52
CA GLY A 128 10.69 5.38 -8.46
C GLY A 128 12.04 5.56 -7.76
N TYR A 129 12.90 6.45 -8.28
CA TYR A 129 14.24 6.70 -7.76
C TYR A 129 14.27 7.33 -6.35
N LEU A 130 13.12 7.85 -5.90
CA LEU A 130 12.89 8.42 -4.57
C LEU A 130 12.35 7.40 -3.56
N THR A 131 12.05 6.17 -3.99
CA THR A 131 11.62 5.10 -3.08
C THR A 131 12.73 4.86 -2.05
N PRO A 132 12.45 5.01 -0.74
CA PRO A 132 13.42 4.65 0.29
C PRO A 132 13.80 3.18 0.17
N GLU A 133 15.04 2.84 0.50
CA GLU A 133 15.44 1.44 0.63
C GLU A 133 14.60 0.77 1.73
N GLU A 134 14.14 -0.45 1.48
CA GLU A 134 13.44 -1.22 2.51
C GLU A 134 14.46 -1.64 3.57
N ASP A 135 14.19 -1.29 4.83
CA ASP A 135 15.00 -1.76 5.95
C ASP A 135 14.80 -3.27 6.11
N PRO A 136 15.84 -4.10 5.89
CA PRO A 136 15.73 -5.55 5.98
C PRO A 136 15.47 -6.03 7.42
N ASN A 137 15.74 -5.19 8.42
CA ASN A 137 15.53 -5.50 9.84
C ASN A 137 14.23 -4.90 10.39
N ARG A 138 13.35 -4.38 9.53
CA ARG A 138 12.10 -3.77 9.95
C ARG A 138 11.23 -4.79 10.69
N GLU A 139 10.92 -4.52 11.96
CA GLU A 139 9.97 -5.34 12.70
C GLU A 139 8.57 -5.19 12.13
N HIS A 140 7.97 -6.31 11.73
CA HIS A 140 6.57 -6.36 11.34
C HIS A 140 5.68 -6.29 12.56
N PHE A 141 4.59 -5.53 12.46
CA PHE A 141 3.62 -5.46 13.54
C PHE A 141 3.06 -6.86 13.84
N ARG A 142 3.20 -7.29 15.09
CA ARG A 142 2.61 -8.53 15.61
C ARG A 142 1.38 -8.15 16.43
N PRO A 143 0.16 -8.32 15.89
CA PRO A 143 -1.04 -7.99 16.64
C PRO A 143 -1.11 -8.82 17.94
N THR A 144 -1.07 -8.13 19.07
CA THR A 144 -1.26 -8.68 20.41
C THR A 144 -2.74 -8.62 20.78
N GLN A 145 -3.63 -9.20 19.97
CA GLN A 145 -5.01 -9.35 20.42
C GLN A 145 -5.10 -10.50 21.43
N ARG A 146 -5.22 -10.15 22.71
CA ARG A 146 -5.74 -11.08 23.72
C ARG A 146 -7.11 -11.55 23.25
N LYS A 147 -7.30 -12.86 23.10
CA LYS A 147 -8.62 -13.46 22.89
C LYS A 147 -9.58 -12.86 23.93
N ALA A 148 -10.67 -12.26 23.49
CA ALA A 148 -11.77 -11.93 24.39
C ALA A 148 -12.15 -13.21 25.13
N ARG A 149 -12.12 -13.17 26.46
CA ARG A 149 -12.62 -14.28 27.28
C ARG A 149 -14.12 -14.40 27.01
N PRO A 150 -14.66 -15.60 26.76
CA PRO A 150 -16.11 -15.76 26.71
C PRO A 150 -16.70 -15.26 28.04
N ALA A 151 -17.78 -14.50 27.96
CA ALA A 151 -18.56 -14.12 29.13
C ALA A 151 -19.23 -15.39 29.67
N ASP A 152 -19.05 -15.64 30.97
CA ASP A 152 -19.80 -16.65 31.73
C ASP A 152 -21.28 -16.25 31.88
#